data_AF-A0A8J7UMR1-F1
#
_entry.id   AF-A0A8J7UMR1-F1
#
_cell.length_a   1.000
_cell.length_b   1.000
_cell.length_c   1.000
_cell.angle_alpha   90.00
_cell.angle_beta   90.00
_cell.angle_gamma   90.00
#
_symmetry.space_group_name_H-M   'P 1'
#
loop_
_entity.id
_entity.type
_entity.pdbx_description
1 polymer ?
#
loop_
_entity_poly.entity_id
_entity_poly.type
_entity_poly.pdbx_seq_one_letter_code
_entity_poly.pdbx_strand_id
1 'polypeptide(L)'
;MSWTHTYRCLNCLDEVLTRSFDVSHLSRTCPNCDSFERFANETVIDRFESLEASPPAELDWERLQRREKLLVAERLARTEKTLADFDVAGNESEDVGDGVSATEA
;
A
#
# COMPACT_ATOMS: atom_id res chain seq x y z
N MET A 1 4.85 30.26 9.34
CA MET A 1 5.68 29.03 9.34
C MET A 1 5.35 28.28 8.06
N SER A 2 6.33 28.09 7.17
CA SER A 2 6.15 27.20 6.01
C SER A 2 6.31 25.76 6.50
N TRP A 3 5.23 24.99 6.51
CA TRP A 3 5.30 23.57 6.81
C TRP A 3 5.95 22.87 5.61
N THR A 4 7.01 22.12 5.85
CA THR A 4 7.64 21.27 4.84
C THR A 4 7.41 19.81 5.19
N HIS A 5 7.06 19.02 4.19
CA HIS A 5 6.86 17.58 4.30
C HIS A 5 7.93 16.85 3.52
N THR A 6 8.37 15.72 4.06
CA THR A 6 9.30 14.84 3.34
C THR A 6 8.55 13.71 2.63
N TYR A 7 9.11 13.30 1.50
CA TYR A 7 8.55 12.27 0.65
C TYR A 7 9.65 11.30 0.23
N ARG A 8 9.47 10.00 0.42
CA ARG A 8 10.49 8.98 0.18
C ARG A 8 10.14 8.10 -1.00
N CYS A 9 11.12 7.82 -1.86
CA CYS A 9 10.95 6.93 -3.02
C CYS A 9 10.58 5.50 -2.55
N LEU A 10 9.50 4.93 -3.09
CA LEU A 10 9.02 3.60 -2.69
C LEU A 10 9.83 2.42 -3.25
N ASN A 11 10.71 2.67 -4.22
CA ASN A 11 11.56 1.64 -4.80
C ASN A 11 12.89 1.52 -4.05
N CYS A 12 13.69 2.59 -4.02
CA CYS A 12 15.01 2.57 -3.38
C CYS A 12 14.97 2.85 -1.88
N LEU A 13 13.91 3.49 -1.36
CA LEU A 13 13.78 3.97 0.02
C LEU A 13 14.88 4.93 0.50
N ASP A 14 15.80 5.31 -0.38
CA ASP A 14 16.99 6.10 -0.04
C ASP A 14 16.79 7.58 -0.43
N GLU A 15 16.19 7.85 -1.59
CA GLU A 15 15.91 9.23 -2.02
C GLU A 15 14.72 9.83 -1.27
N VAL A 16 14.94 11.05 -0.75
CA VAL A 16 13.93 11.84 -0.04
C VAL A 16 13.80 13.24 -0.64
N LEU A 17 12.58 13.66 -0.91
CA LEU A 17 12.24 14.99 -1.42
C LEU A 17 11.51 15.81 -0.34
N THR A 18 11.89 17.07 -0.18
CA THR A 18 11.17 18.00 0.71
C THR A 18 10.31 18.98 -0.11
N ARG A 19 9.03 19.14 0.26
CA ARG A 19 8.09 20.06 -0.40
C ARG A 19 7.24 20.81 0.60
N SER A 20 6.73 21.98 0.21
CA SER A 20 5.93 22.87 1.07
C SER A 20 4.42 22.62 1.00
N PHE A 21 4.01 21.54 0.36
CA PHE A 21 2.62 21.12 0.24
C PHE A 21 2.47 19.72 0.83
N ASP A 22 1.26 19.41 1.27
CA ASP A 22 0.92 18.15 1.94
C ASP A 22 -0.01 17.31 1.05
N VAL A 23 0.56 16.32 0.37
CA VAL A 23 -0.18 15.33 -0.43
C VAL A 23 0.24 13.93 -0.01
N SER A 24 -0.54 12.91 -0.35
CA SER A 24 -0.21 11.53 0.04
C SER A 24 1.02 10.99 -0.68
N HIS A 25 1.17 11.33 -1.97
CA HIS A 25 2.31 10.92 -2.77
C HIS A 25 2.56 11.85 -3.96
N LEU A 26 3.76 11.73 -4.52
CA LEU A 26 4.17 12.36 -5.77
C LEU A 26 4.62 11.27 -6.75
N SER A 27 4.26 11.39 -8.02
CA SER A 27 4.74 10.48 -9.06
C SER A 27 5.80 11.19 -9.89
N ARG A 28 7.03 10.66 -9.88
CA ARG A 28 8.19 11.28 -10.55
C ARG A 28 9.31 10.25 -10.72
N THR A 29 10.17 10.45 -11.72
CA THR A 29 11.45 9.75 -11.83
C THR A 29 12.36 10.05 -10.65
N CYS A 30 12.74 9.00 -9.92
CA CYS A 30 13.65 9.06 -8.81
C CYS A 30 15.07 9.41 -9.30
N PRO A 31 15.72 10.48 -8.80
CA PRO A 31 17.09 10.82 -9.17
C PRO A 31 18.15 9.82 -8.68
N ASN A 32 17.82 8.92 -7.75
CA ASN A 32 18.76 7.95 -7.20
C ASN A 32 18.71 6.59 -7.92
N CYS A 33 17.52 6.10 -8.28
CA CYS A 33 17.35 4.80 -8.94
C CYS A 33 16.81 4.87 -10.37
N ASP A 34 16.71 6.07 -10.94
CA ASP A 34 16.27 6.38 -12.30
C ASP A 34 14.91 5.78 -12.72
N SER A 35 14.15 5.28 -11.75
CA SER A 35 12.87 4.62 -11.96
C SER A 35 11.73 5.61 -11.78
N PHE A 36 10.69 5.52 -12.62
CA PHE A 36 9.47 6.30 -12.44
C PHE A 36 8.65 5.71 -11.31
N GLU A 37 8.65 6.38 -10.16
CA GLU A 37 8.14 5.82 -8.92
C GLU A 37 7.24 6.80 -8.18
N ARG A 38 6.50 6.25 -7.21
CA ARG A 38 5.79 7.06 -6.23
C ARG A 38 6.74 7.42 -5.09
N PHE A 39 6.65 8.66 -4.64
CA PHE A 39 7.29 9.20 -3.46
C PHE A 39 6.22 9.40 -2.40
N ALA A 40 6.21 8.55 -1.37
CA ALA A 40 5.19 8.59 -0.33
C ALA A 40 5.56 9.59 0.77
N ASN A 41 4.56 10.31 1.28
CA ASN A 41 4.72 11.24 2.39
C ASN A 41 5.24 10.53 3.66
N GLU A 42 6.03 11.23 4.48
CA GLU A 42 6.62 10.71 5.72
C GLU A 42 5.62 10.02 6.64
N THR A 43 4.41 10.57 6.82
CA THR A 43 3.39 9.96 7.68
C THR A 43 2.94 8.59 7.16
N VAL A 44 2.97 8.38 5.83
CA VAL A 44 2.67 7.09 5.21
C VAL A 44 3.80 6.09 5.45
N ILE A 45 5.05 6.55 5.36
CA ILE A 45 6.24 5.73 5.63
C ILE A 45 6.26 5.30 7.10
N ASP A 46 6.07 6.22 8.03
CA ASP A 46 6.04 5.93 9.47
C ASP A 46 4.95 4.90 9.80
N ARG A 47 3.78 5.03 9.17
CA ARG A 47 2.69 4.08 9.34
C ARG A 47 3.03 2.70 8.78
N PHE A 48 3.66 2.65 7.60
CA PHE A 48 4.12 1.40 7.00
C PHE A 48 5.16 0.70 7.88
N GLU A 49 6.17 1.43 8.37
CA GLU A 49 7.21 0.88 9.26
C GLU A 49 6.62 0.37 10.57
N SER A 50 5.62 1.08 11.13
CA SER A 50 4.91 0.63 12.32
C SER A 50 4.15 -0.69 12.12
N LEU A 51 3.52 -0.86 10.95
CA LEU A 51 2.81 -2.09 10.60
C LEU A 51 3.78 -3.24 10.27
N GLU A 52 4.93 -2.95 9.66
CA GLU A 52 5.98 -3.96 9.45
C GLU A 52 6.58 -4.44 10.79
N ALA A 53 6.79 -3.52 11.74
CA ALA A 53 7.31 -3.87 13.05
C ALA A 53 6.28 -4.64 13.91
N SER A 54 4.99 -4.35 13.73
CA SER A 54 3.90 -5.00 14.44
C SER A 54 2.75 -5.30 13.47
N PRO A 55 2.83 -6.41 12.73
CA PRO A 55 1.80 -6.80 11.76
C PRO A 55 0.41 -6.90 12.41
N PRO A 56 -0.63 -6.32 11.80
CA PRO A 56 -1.98 -6.41 12.31
C PRO A 56 -2.51 -7.85 12.21
N ALA A 57 -3.21 -8.33 13.24
CA ALA A 57 -3.78 -9.68 13.24
C ALA A 57 -5.06 -9.80 12.37
N GLU A 58 -5.74 -8.69 12.13
CA GLU A 58 -7.00 -8.62 11.36
C GLU A 58 -6.77 -8.65 9.84
N LEU A 59 -5.52 -8.54 9.39
CA LEU A 59 -5.14 -8.49 7.99
C LEU A 59 -3.94 -9.41 7.77
N ASP A 60 -3.98 -10.22 6.71
CA ASP A 60 -2.92 -11.18 6.39
C ASP A 60 -1.67 -10.48 5.82
N TRP A 61 -1.03 -9.67 6.66
CA TRP A 61 0.00 -8.70 6.28
C TRP A 61 1.21 -9.38 5.62
N GLU A 62 1.57 -10.59 6.05
CA GLU A 62 2.70 -11.33 5.48
C GLU A 62 2.46 -11.78 4.04
N ARG A 63 1.20 -11.95 3.62
CA ARG A 63 0.84 -12.32 2.25
C ARG A 63 0.88 -11.13 1.29
N LEU A 64 0.84 -9.91 1.81
CA LEU A 64 0.86 -8.69 1.01
C LEU A 64 2.24 -8.42 0.43
N GLN A 65 2.27 -8.08 -0.85
CA GLN A 65 3.46 -7.51 -1.46
C GLN A 65 3.70 -6.10 -0.90
N ARG A 66 4.95 -5.65 -0.93
CA ARG A 66 5.35 -4.31 -0.44
C ARG A 66 4.45 -3.19 -0.98
N ARG A 67 4.06 -3.25 -2.26
CA ARG A 67 3.17 -2.25 -2.87
C ARG A 67 1.78 -2.23 -2.23
N GLU A 68 1.21 -3.39 -1.93
CA GLU A 68 -0.11 -3.51 -1.29
C GLU A 68 -0.07 -3.02 0.14
N LYS A 69 0.96 -3.42 0.91
CA LYS A 69 1.22 -2.91 2.27
C LYS A 69 1.30 -1.38 2.32
N LEU A 70 1.97 -0.76 1.34
CA LEU A 70 2.09 0.70 1.24
C LEU A 70 0.75 1.37 0.93
N LEU A 71 -0.13 0.75 0.15
CA LEU A 71 -1.48 1.26 -0.08
C LEU A 71 -2.33 1.21 1.19
N VAL A 72 -2.21 0.13 1.98
CA VAL A 72 -2.86 0.03 3.30
C VAL A 72 -2.37 1.14 4.22
N ALA A 73 -1.05 1.32 4.33
CA ALA A 73 -0.45 2.37 5.14
C ALA A 73 -0.90 3.78 4.71
N GLU A 74 -0.93 4.07 3.40
CA GLU A 74 -1.38 5.37 2.87
C GLU A 74 -2.82 5.68 3.32
N ARG A 75 -3.70 4.69 3.19
CA ARG A 75 -5.12 4.83 3.48
C ARG A 75 -5.41 4.90 4.99
N LEU A 76 -4.66 4.20 5.83
CA LEU A 76 -4.75 4.36 7.29
C LEU A 76 -4.17 5.70 7.79
N ALA A 77 -3.12 6.22 7.14
CA ALA A 77 -2.46 7.46 7.57
C ALA A 77 -3.22 8.73 7.15
N ARG A 78 -4.00 8.66 6.05
CA ARG A 78 -4.54 9.84 5.36
C ARG A 78 -6.05 9.79 5.16
N THR A 79 -6.74 8.77 5.66
CA THR A 79 -8.20 8.63 5.59
C THR A 79 -8.73 8.12 6.92
N GLU A 80 -10.03 8.28 7.18
CA GLU A 80 -10.74 7.68 8.32
C GLU A 80 -10.94 6.15 8.17
N LYS A 81 -10.24 5.52 7.23
CA LYS A 81 -10.37 4.08 6.97
C LYS A 81 -9.59 3.28 8.01
N THR A 82 -10.14 2.14 8.38
CA THR A 82 -9.57 1.20 9.36
C THR A 82 -9.11 -0.07 8.66
N LEU A 83 -8.38 -0.93 9.37
CA LEU A 83 -7.92 -2.21 8.84
C LEU A 83 -9.07 -3.11 8.35
N ALA A 84 -10.25 -2.99 8.95
CA ALA A 84 -11.46 -3.72 8.57
C ALA A 84 -12.06 -3.31 7.20
N ASP A 85 -11.61 -2.19 6.62
CA ASP A 85 -12.06 -1.72 5.29
C ASP A 85 -11.29 -2.38 4.13
N PHE A 86 -10.25 -3.16 4.43
CA PHE A 86 -9.42 -3.81 3.42
C PHE A 86 -9.79 -5.28 3.26
N ASP A 87 -10.45 -5.60 2.15
CA ASP A 87 -10.56 -6.97 1.65
C ASP A 87 -9.36 -7.22 0.72
N VAL A 88 -8.35 -7.93 1.23
CA VAL A 88 -7.26 -8.42 0.38
C VAL A 88 -7.64 -9.83 0.01
N ALA A 89 -8.11 -10.00 -1.22
CA ALA A 89 -8.43 -11.29 -1.80
C ALA A 89 -7.18 -12.19 -1.76
N GLY A 90 -7.04 -12.96 -0.68
CA GLY A 90 -6.34 -14.22 -0.73
C GLY A 90 -7.08 -15.05 -1.76
N ASN A 91 -6.36 -15.60 -2.74
CA ASN A 91 -6.88 -16.58 -3.68
C ASN A 91 -7.43 -17.79 -2.89
N GLU A 92 -8.66 -17.68 -2.39
CA GLU A 92 -9.56 -18.79 -2.20
C GLU A 92 -9.97 -19.15 -3.62
N SER A 93 -9.36 -20.22 -4.12
CA SER A 93 -9.78 -20.87 -5.35
C SER A 93 -11.29 -20.91 -5.38
N GLU A 94 -11.88 -20.21 -6.34
CA GLU A 94 -13.27 -20.37 -6.71
C GLU A 94 -13.45 -21.86 -7.06
N ASP A 95 -13.93 -22.64 -6.09
CA ASP A 95 -14.57 -23.94 -6.31
C ASP A 95 -15.86 -23.64 -7.07
N VAL A 96 -15.72 -23.36 -8.36
CA VAL A 96 -16.82 -23.49 -9.30
C VAL A 96 -16.99 -24.99 -9.48
N GLY A 97 -17.78 -25.57 -8.58
CA GLY A 97 -18.31 -26.92 -8.73
C GLY A 97 -19.01 -27.02 -10.08
N ASP A 98 -18.29 -27.60 -11.03
CA ASP A 98 -18.79 -28.09 -12.30
C ASP A 98 -19.87 -29.15 -12.02
N GLY A 99 -21.10 -28.68 -11.92
CA GLY A 99 -22.30 -29.50 -11.85
C GLY A 99 -22.90 -29.64 -13.23
N VAL A 100 -22.21 -30.32 -14.15
CA VAL A 100 -22.86 -30.81 -15.36
C VAL A 100 -23.95 -31.80 -14.92
N SER A 101 -25.21 -31.47 -15.20
CA SER A 101 -26.28 -32.46 -15.20
C SER A 101 -26.95 -32.39 -16.56
N ALA A 102 -26.39 -33.19 -17.46
CA ALA A 102 -27.11 -33.66 -18.62
C ALA A 102 -28.32 -34.47 -18.13
N THR A 103 -29.52 -34.07 -18.55
CA THR A 103 -30.66 -34.99 -18.63
C THR A 103 -31.28 -34.85 -20.00
N GLU A 104 -31.00 -35.85 -20.83
CA GLU A 104 -31.72 -36.15 -22.07
C GLU A 104 -33.15 -36.62 -21.74
N ALA A 105 -34.14 -36.15 -22.52
CA ALA A 105 -35.28 -36.90 -23.04
C ALA A 105 -36.15 -36.01 -23.95
#